data_AF-A0A7Y3ER08-F1
#
_entry.id   AF-A0A7Y3ER08-F1
#
_cell.length_a   1.000
_cell.length_b   1.000
_cell.length_c   1.000
_cell.angle_alpha   90.00
_cell.angle_beta   90.00
_cell.angle_gamma   90.00
#
_symmetry.space_group_name_H-M   'P 1'
#
loop_
_entity.id
_entity.type
_entity.pdbx_description
1 polymer ?
#
loop_
_entity_poly.entity_id
_entity_poly.type
_entity_poly.pdbx_seq_one_letter_code
_entity_poly.pdbx_strand_id
1 'polypeptide(L)' 'PWNRFSKEHNEEEFRGHPDFYKLSNDDFQNMDEDQFNKLFGKSAVKRTGFTRLKNNIKFLNKD' A
#
# COMPACT_ATOMS: atom_id res chain seq x y z
N PRO A 1 23.13 -5.99 6.42
CA PRO A 1 24.21 -6.23 5.41
C PRO A 1 23.69 -6.97 4.17
N TRP A 2 22.76 -7.92 4.32
CA TRP A 2 22.27 -8.80 3.25
C TRP A 2 21.58 -8.11 2.06
N ASN A 3 20.93 -6.96 2.25
CA ASN A 3 20.32 -6.17 1.16
C ASN A 3 21.23 -5.04 0.64
N ARG A 4 22.50 -4.98 1.06
CA ARG A 4 23.39 -3.86 0.69
C ARG A 4 23.79 -3.87 -0.79
N PHE A 5 23.83 -5.05 -1.40
CA PHE A 5 24.24 -5.25 -2.81
C PHE A 5 23.11 -5.81 -3.69
N SER A 6 21.87 -5.82 -3.20
CA SER A 6 20.73 -6.28 -3.99
C SER A 6 20.44 -5.29 -5.13
N LYS A 7 20.23 -5.82 -6.33
CA LYS A 7 19.80 -5.05 -7.49
C LYS A 7 18.27 -4.99 -7.50
N GLU A 8 17.73 -3.87 -7.99
CA GLU A 8 16.31 -3.73 -8.25
C GLU A 8 15.86 -4.74 -9.33
N HIS A 9 14.60 -5.18 -9.25
CA HIS A 9 14.01 -5.98 -10.30
C HIS A 9 13.65 -5.11 -11.50
N ASN A 10 13.65 -5.71 -12.69
CA ASN A 10 13.16 -5.06 -13.92
C ASN A 10 11.83 -5.63 -14.41
N GLU A 11 11.20 -6.51 -13.62
CA GLU A 11 9.93 -7.12 -13.97
C GLU A 11 8.80 -6.08 -13.91
N GLU A 12 8.07 -5.92 -15.01
CA GLU A 12 7.01 -4.91 -15.12
C GLU A 12 5.79 -5.29 -14.29
N GLU A 13 5.49 -6.59 -14.16
CA GLU A 13 4.35 -7.08 -13.37
C GLU A 13 4.50 -6.81 -11.86
N PHE A 14 5.71 -6.50 -11.41
CA PHE A 14 5.97 -6.12 -10.02
C PHE A 14 5.77 -4.62 -9.76
N ARG A 15 5.48 -3.82 -10.80
CA ARG A 15 5.08 -2.43 -10.63
C ARG A 15 3.71 -2.36 -9.94
N GLY A 16 3.60 -1.46 -8.96
CA GLY A 16 2.34 -1.22 -8.26
C GLY A 16 1.29 -0.56 -9.15
N HIS A 17 0.05 -0.52 -8.68
CA HIS A 17 -1.04 0.18 -9.37
C HIS A 17 -0.64 1.66 -9.61
N PRO A 18 -0.83 2.24 -10.81
CA PRO A 18 -0.36 3.60 -11.11
C PRO A 18 -0.86 4.67 -10.14
N ASP A 19 -2.11 4.56 -9.71
CA ASP A 19 -2.72 5.51 -8.76
C ASP A 19 -2.12 5.41 -7.35
N PHE A 20 -1.50 4.29 -6.99
CA PHE A 20 -0.82 4.14 -5.68
C PHE A 20 0.30 5.18 -5.52
N TYR A 21 1.06 5.45 -6.58
CA TYR A 21 2.18 6.40 -6.56
C TYR A 21 1.76 7.86 -6.41
N LYS A 22 0.46 8.16 -6.52
CA LYS A 22 -0.09 9.51 -6.40
C LYS A 22 -0.71 9.79 -5.03
N LEU A 23 -0.82 8.76 -4.18
CA LEU A 23 -1.46 8.89 -2.88
C LEU A 23 -0.62 9.72 -1.92
N SER A 24 -1.26 10.68 -1.29
CA SER A 24 -0.73 11.42 -0.15
C SER A 24 -1.09 10.73 1.18
N ASN A 25 -0.48 11.19 2.27
CA ASN A 25 -0.83 10.70 3.61
C ASN A 25 -2.30 10.97 3.95
N ASP A 26 -2.86 12.09 3.51
CA ASP A 26 -4.27 12.43 3.73
C ASP A 26 -5.19 11.45 2.99
N ASP A 27 -4.83 11.07 1.76
CA ASP A 27 -5.58 10.06 1.00
C ASP A 27 -5.64 8.72 1.74
N PHE A 28 -4.56 8.29 2.40
CA PHE A 28 -4.59 7.08 3.23
C PHE A 28 -5.50 7.22 4.46
N GLN A 29 -5.54 8.40 5.08
CA GLN A 29 -6.42 8.67 6.22
C GLN A 29 -7.90 8.72 5.83
N ASN A 30 -8.20 9.23 4.64
CA ASN A 30 -9.57 9.38 4.12
C ASN A 30 -10.01 8.23 3.21
N MET A 31 -9.12 7.28 2.90
CA MET A 31 -9.42 6.11 2.07
C MET A 31 -10.64 5.32 2.58
N ASP A 32 -11.56 5.04 1.67
CA ASP A 32 -12.70 4.17 1.86
C ASP A 32 -12.42 2.72 1.37
N GLU A 33 -13.36 1.81 1.63
CA GLU A 33 -13.19 0.40 1.28
C GLU A 33 -13.21 0.15 -0.23
N ASP A 34 -13.94 0.95 -1.00
CA ASP A 34 -14.05 0.82 -2.45
C ASP A 34 -12.75 1.26 -3.14
N GLN A 35 -12.17 2.37 -2.71
CA GLN A 35 -10.84 2.84 -3.13
C GLN A 35 -9.77 1.82 -2.77
N PHE A 36 -9.82 1.24 -1.57
CA PHE A 36 -8.93 0.15 -1.17
C PHE A 36 -9.07 -1.07 -2.10
N ASN A 37 -10.29 -1.47 -2.43
CA ASN A 37 -10.57 -2.60 -3.32
C ASN A 37 -10.08 -2.33 -4.75
N LYS A 38 -10.23 -1.09 -5.23
CA LYS A 38 -9.74 -0.67 -6.55
C LYS A 38 -8.21 -0.69 -6.61
N LEU A 39 -7.55 -0.10 -5.61
CA LEU A 39 -6.09 0.02 -5.57
C LEU A 39 -5.38 -1.31 -5.31
N PHE A 40 -5.93 -2.11 -4.39
CA PHE A 40 -5.24 -3.30 -3.89
C PHE A 40 -5.88 -4.62 -4.31
N GLY A 41 -7.02 -4.64 -5.03
CA GLY A 41 -7.80 -5.85 -5.30
C GLY A 41 -7.04 -7.01 -5.96
N LYS A 42 -5.99 -6.73 -6.73
CA LYS A 42 -5.09 -7.74 -7.35
C LYS A 42 -3.68 -7.76 -6.72
N SER A 43 -3.52 -7.19 -5.54
CA SER A 43 -2.24 -7.08 -4.83
C SER A 43 -2.20 -7.97 -3.60
N ALA A 44 -0.99 -8.24 -3.10
CA ALA A 44 -0.80 -8.94 -1.83
C ALA A 44 -1.42 -8.19 -0.63
N VAL A 45 -1.54 -6.86 -0.71
CA VAL A 45 -2.09 -6.01 0.35
C VAL A 45 -3.57 -6.30 0.61
N LYS A 46 -4.33 -6.75 -0.40
CA LYS A 46 -5.75 -7.13 -0.21
C LYS A 46 -5.93 -8.22 0.85
N ARG A 47 -4.94 -9.10 1.04
CA ARG A 47 -5.00 -10.19 2.04
C ARG A 47 -5.07 -9.68 3.48
N THR A 48 -4.47 -8.52 3.78
CA THR A 48 -4.53 -7.95 5.13
C THR A 48 -5.93 -7.38 5.42
N GLY A 49 -6.60 -6.89 4.38
CA GLY A 49 -7.95 -6.31 4.46
C GLY A 49 -7.94 -4.84 4.89
N PHE A 50 -8.99 -4.12 4.47
CA PHE A 50 -9.16 -2.68 4.70
C PHE A 50 -9.07 -2.31 6.18
N THR A 51 -9.79 -3.03 7.04
CA THR A 51 -9.83 -2.78 8.49
C THR A 51 -8.45 -2.83 9.13
N ARG A 52 -7.61 -3.81 8.77
CA ARG A 52 -6.25 -3.92 9.32
C ARG A 52 -5.36 -2.77 8.85
N LEU A 53 -5.46 -2.40 7.57
CA LEU A 53 -4.74 -1.24 7.04
C LEU A 53 -5.11 0.04 7.80
N LYS A 54 -6.41 0.32 7.98
CA LYS A 54 -6.88 1.50 8.73
C LYS A 54 -6.43 1.48 10.19
N ASN A 55 -6.40 0.31 10.83
CA ASN A 55 -5.90 0.19 12.21
C ASN A 55 -4.42 0.51 12.32
N ASN A 56 -3.60 0.05 11.37
CA ASN A 56 -2.17 0.40 11.34
C ASN A 56 -1.96 1.91 11.12
N ILE A 57 -2.73 2.53 10.23
CA ILE A 57 -2.68 3.98 10.01
C ILE A 57 -3.08 4.74 11.29
N LYS A 58 -4.17 4.33 11.95
CA LYS A 58 -4.59 4.92 13.22
C LYS A 58 -3.55 4.78 14.34
N PHE A 59 -2.83 3.66 14.36
CA PHE A 59 -1.75 3.44 15.32
C PHE A 59 -0.61 4.46 15.13
N LEU A 60 -0.23 4.74 13.88
CA LEU A 60 0.83 5.70 13.56
C LEU A 60 0.45 7.17 13.84
N ASN A 61 -0.84 7.48 13.89
CA ASN A 61 -1.35 8.84 14.14
C ASN A 61 -1.68 9.12 15.61
N LYS A 62 -1.44 8.17 16.53
CA LYS A 62 -1.83 8.29 17.94
C LYS A 62 -0.73 8.82 18.87
N ASP A 63 0.41 9.23 18.32
CA ASP A 63 1.49 9.92 19.03
C ASP A 63 1.47 11.43 18.71
#